data_AF-A0A7S1CP47-F1
#
_entry.id   AF-A0A7S1CP47-F1
#
_cell.length_a   1.000
_cell.length_b   1.000
_cell.length_c   1.000
_cell.angle_alpha   90.00
_cell.angle_beta   90.00
_cell.angle_gamma   90.00
#
_symmetry.space_group_name_H-M   'P 1'
#
loop_
_entity.id
_entity.type
_entity.pdbx_description
1 polymer ?
#
loop_
_entity_poly.entity_id
_entity_poly.type
_entity_poly.pdbx_seq_one_letter_code
_entity_poly.pdbx_strand_id
1 'polypeptide(L)'
;AGGSGAGGARHLPAATPIASAALAKAGKPLLSSETRTVQPVVDRLIKTGGLSEEDAGLLRRVSTALGESGATVPAGDAEWARALSLLTAAAAADATAFAALNLLRVVALRAGGAPAIGAAALEGIATRLGSASYTSAAALLMAFAVVSNLFAHEAGRALALAEAVAAPTVEAALRELRAAKSNVRQMAAAVLHNYALYLPVTAAAADGDGDGDGDGD
;
A
#
# COMPACT_ATOMS: atom_id res chain seq x y z
N ALA A 1 -24.70 0.62 54.06
CA ALA A 1 -23.87 -0.58 53.80
C ALA A 1 -24.61 -1.46 52.82
N GLY A 2 -24.11 -1.88 51.66
CA GLY A 2 -22.87 -1.68 50.93
C GLY A 2 -23.14 -2.21 49.52
N GLY A 3 -22.50 -1.63 48.51
CA GLY A 3 -22.72 -2.01 47.11
C GLY A 3 -22.14 -3.37 46.73
N SER A 4 -22.53 -3.86 45.55
CA SER A 4 -21.60 -4.45 44.58
C SER A 4 -22.34 -4.71 43.28
N GLY A 5 -21.99 -3.92 42.26
CA GLY A 5 -22.25 -4.24 40.87
C GLY A 5 -21.10 -5.07 40.30
N ALA A 6 -21.44 -6.10 39.54
CA ALA A 6 -20.61 -6.71 38.50
C ALA A 6 -21.61 -7.43 37.58
N GLY A 7 -21.93 -6.89 36.40
CA GLY A 7 -20.98 -6.78 35.31
C GLY A 7 -20.96 -8.09 34.52
N GLY A 8 -22.13 -8.58 34.11
CA GLY A 8 -22.25 -9.76 33.25
C GLY A 8 -21.71 -9.44 31.86
N ALA A 9 -20.43 -9.72 31.64
CA ALA A 9 -19.81 -9.68 30.33
C ALA A 9 -20.51 -10.72 29.43
N ARG A 10 -21.43 -10.25 28.59
CA ARG A 10 -21.95 -11.05 27.48
C ARG A 10 -20.76 -11.34 26.56
N HIS A 11 -20.30 -12.58 26.55
CA HIS A 11 -19.37 -13.08 25.54
C HIS A 11 -20.04 -12.89 24.17
N LEU A 12 -19.62 -11.84 23.46
CA LEU A 12 -19.85 -11.73 22.04
C LEU A 12 -19.14 -12.91 21.36
N PRO A 13 -19.83 -13.71 20.54
CA PRO A 13 -19.17 -14.78 19.79
C PRO A 13 -18.09 -14.14 18.93
N ALA A 14 -16.88 -14.72 18.93
CA ALA A 14 -15.77 -14.29 18.09
C ALA A 14 -16.28 -14.16 16.66
N ALA A 15 -16.49 -12.92 16.22
CA ALA A 15 -16.98 -12.61 14.89
C ALA A 15 -15.95 -13.17 13.91
N THR A 16 -16.23 -14.35 13.37
CA THR A 16 -15.43 -14.90 12.30
C THR A 16 -15.73 -14.01 11.11
N PRO A 17 -14.82 -13.13 10.66
CA PRO A 17 -15.19 -12.12 9.69
C PRO A 17 -15.45 -12.87 8.38
N ILE A 18 -16.70 -12.86 7.93
CA ILE A 18 -17.09 -13.27 6.56
C ILE A 18 -16.26 -12.48 5.52
N ALA A 19 -15.71 -11.32 5.93
CA ALA A 19 -14.73 -10.53 5.18
C ALA A 19 -13.41 -11.25 4.87
N SER A 20 -12.95 -12.21 5.69
CA SER A 20 -11.62 -12.82 5.55
C SER A 20 -11.47 -13.65 4.26
N ALA A 21 -12.47 -14.44 3.88
CA ALA A 21 -12.37 -15.32 2.72
C ALA A 21 -12.57 -14.58 1.39
N ALA A 22 -13.44 -13.57 1.35
CA ALA A 22 -13.67 -12.74 0.18
C ALA A 22 -12.52 -11.74 -0.07
N LEU A 23 -11.96 -11.11 0.99
CA LEU A 23 -10.74 -10.31 0.89
C LEU A 23 -9.52 -11.18 0.57
N ALA A 24 -9.38 -12.37 1.16
CA ALA A 24 -8.29 -13.29 0.80
C ALA A 24 -8.38 -13.78 -0.65
N LYS A 25 -9.60 -13.95 -1.19
CA LYS A 25 -9.83 -14.32 -2.59
C LYS A 25 -9.60 -13.15 -3.55
N ALA A 26 -9.98 -11.93 -3.17
CA ALA A 26 -9.74 -10.71 -3.95
C ALA A 26 -8.27 -10.24 -3.89
N GLY A 27 -7.56 -10.52 -2.79
CA GLY A 27 -6.14 -10.24 -2.59
C GLY A 27 -5.20 -11.30 -3.15
N LYS A 28 -5.67 -12.53 -3.40
CA LYS A 28 -4.87 -13.63 -3.96
C LYS A 28 -4.18 -13.31 -5.31
N PRO A 29 -4.82 -12.61 -6.27
CA PRO A 29 -4.14 -12.18 -7.51
C PRO A 29 -3.15 -11.03 -7.28
N LEU A 30 -3.32 -10.24 -6.22
CA LEU A 30 -2.51 -9.05 -5.90
C LEU A 30 -1.27 -9.39 -5.06
N LEU A 31 -1.31 -10.54 -4.40
CA LEU A 31 -0.27 -11.15 -3.57
C LEU A 31 0.43 -12.33 -4.26
N SER A 32 0.16 -12.61 -5.54
CA SER A 32 0.97 -13.61 -6.24
C SER A 32 2.38 -13.05 -6.36
N SER A 33 3.25 -13.57 -5.50
CA SER A 33 4.70 -13.46 -5.50
C SER A 33 5.30 -14.16 -6.73
N GLU A 34 4.56 -14.22 -7.83
CA GLU A 34 4.97 -14.93 -9.04
C GLU A 34 6.07 -14.10 -9.70
N THR A 35 7.28 -14.47 -9.31
CA THR A 35 8.58 -14.25 -9.94
C THR A 35 8.53 -14.18 -11.47
N ARG A 36 7.61 -14.92 -12.11
CA ARG A 36 7.34 -14.89 -13.55
C ARG A 36 6.93 -13.52 -14.09
N THR A 37 6.47 -12.60 -13.24
CA THR A 37 6.02 -11.26 -13.64
C THR A 37 7.14 -10.22 -13.69
N VAL A 38 8.31 -10.50 -13.11
CA VAL A 38 9.35 -9.50 -12.93
C VAL A 38 10.32 -9.43 -14.12
N GLN A 39 10.71 -10.58 -14.69
CA GLN A 39 11.59 -10.60 -15.87
C GLN A 39 10.96 -9.89 -17.10
N PRO A 40 9.68 -10.12 -17.45
CA PRO A 40 9.03 -9.38 -18.54
C PRO A 40 8.90 -7.88 -18.28
N VAL A 41 8.89 -7.46 -17.01
CA VAL A 41 8.88 -6.05 -16.60
C VAL A 41 10.24 -5.41 -16.87
N VAL A 42 11.34 -6.07 -16.51
CA VAL A 42 12.70 -5.59 -16.81
C VAL A 42 12.91 -5.51 -18.31
N ASP A 43 12.54 -6.55 -19.06
CA ASP A 43 12.66 -6.56 -20.53
C ASP A 43 11.82 -5.45 -21.18
N ARG A 44 10.67 -5.10 -20.60
CA ARG A 44 9.84 -3.99 -21.07
C ARG A 44 10.49 -2.63 -20.84
N LEU A 45 11.10 -2.41 -19.68
CA LEU A 45 11.81 -1.15 -19.37
C LEU A 45 13.00 -0.92 -20.32
N ILE A 46 13.72 -2.00 -20.68
CA ILE A 46 14.77 -1.99 -21.71
C ILE A 46 14.18 -1.62 -23.07
N LYS A 47 13.12 -2.34 -23.49
CA LYS A 47 12.49 -2.14 -24.81
C LYS A 47 11.99 -0.71 -25.01
N THR A 48 11.55 -0.03 -23.96
CA THR A 48 11.08 1.35 -24.03
C THR A 48 12.20 2.40 -24.00
N GLY A 49 13.47 1.98 -24.00
CA GLY A 49 14.63 2.89 -23.98
C GLY A 49 14.84 3.59 -22.63
N GLY A 50 14.26 3.05 -21.55
CA GLY A 50 14.31 3.68 -20.22
C GLY A 50 15.50 3.27 -19.37
N LEU A 51 16.36 2.37 -19.83
CA LEU A 51 17.49 1.80 -19.08
C LEU A 51 18.69 1.50 -19.97
N SER A 52 19.89 1.69 -19.44
CA SER A 52 21.13 1.16 -20.03
C SER A 52 21.21 -0.37 -19.83
N GLU A 53 22.07 -1.05 -20.59
CA GLU A 53 22.31 -2.50 -20.40
C GLU A 53 22.90 -2.83 -19.01
N GLU A 54 23.68 -1.92 -18.43
CA GLU A 54 24.21 -2.06 -17.06
C GLU A 54 23.08 -2.01 -16.03
N ASP A 55 22.20 -1.01 -16.13
CA ASP A 55 21.06 -0.84 -15.25
C ASP A 55 20.04 -1.98 -15.42
N ALA A 56 19.89 -2.48 -16.64
CA ALA A 56 19.11 -3.67 -16.94
C ALA A 56 19.68 -4.90 -16.23
N GLY A 57 20.99 -5.12 -16.29
CA GLY A 57 21.66 -6.20 -15.59
C GLY A 57 21.45 -6.15 -14.08
N LEU A 58 21.51 -4.95 -13.49
CA LEU A 58 21.19 -4.73 -12.08
C LEU A 58 19.74 -5.10 -11.75
N LEU A 59 18.77 -4.61 -12.54
CA LEU A 59 17.37 -4.91 -12.31
C LEU A 59 17.02 -6.39 -12.52
N ARG A 60 17.72 -7.12 -13.40
CA ARG A 60 17.59 -8.59 -13.52
C ARG A 60 18.05 -9.30 -12.25
N ARG A 61 19.18 -8.89 -11.66
CA ARG A 61 19.67 -9.49 -10.40
C ARG A 61 18.68 -9.25 -9.25
N VAL A 62 18.22 -8.00 -9.09
CA VAL A 62 17.22 -7.65 -8.08
C VAL A 62 15.90 -8.38 -8.30
N SER A 63 15.45 -8.49 -9.55
CA SER A 63 14.27 -9.27 -9.94
C SER A 63 14.38 -10.73 -9.52
N THR A 64 15.51 -11.38 -9.83
CA THR A 64 15.77 -12.77 -9.44
C THR A 64 15.73 -12.94 -7.92
N ALA A 65 16.43 -12.07 -7.18
CA ALA A 65 16.44 -12.09 -5.72
C ALA A 65 15.02 -11.91 -5.13
N LEU A 66 14.23 -10.97 -5.65
CA LEU A 66 12.84 -10.77 -5.22
C LEU A 66 11.93 -11.96 -5.57
N GLY A 67 12.33 -12.76 -6.55
CA GLY A 67 11.60 -13.95 -6.94
C GLY A 67 11.71 -15.06 -5.88
N GLU A 68 12.82 -15.12 -5.16
CA GLU A 68 13.03 -16.16 -4.17
C GLU A 68 12.02 -16.04 -3.01
N SER A 69 11.42 -17.17 -2.64
CA SER A 69 10.46 -17.20 -1.53
C SER A 69 11.18 -16.88 -0.23
N GLY A 70 10.64 -15.95 0.56
CA GLY A 70 11.27 -15.52 1.82
C GLY A 70 12.43 -14.54 1.66
N ALA A 71 12.71 -14.06 0.44
CA ALA A 71 13.74 -13.04 0.22
C ALA A 71 13.49 -11.79 1.07
N THR A 72 14.56 -11.30 1.70
CA THR A 72 14.60 -10.02 2.39
C THR A 72 15.26 -8.99 1.48
N VAL A 73 14.84 -7.74 1.58
CA VAL A 73 15.50 -6.64 0.88
C VAL A 73 16.70 -6.21 1.72
N PRO A 74 17.94 -6.33 1.23
CA PRO A 74 19.14 -6.00 2.00
C PRO A 74 19.18 -4.50 2.28
N ALA A 75 19.19 -4.12 3.55
CA ALA A 75 19.36 -2.72 3.95
C ALA A 75 20.83 -2.30 3.78
N GLY A 76 21.07 -1.12 3.19
CA GLY A 76 22.41 -0.56 3.04
C GLY A 76 23.23 -1.13 1.88
N ASP A 77 22.66 -2.00 1.06
CA ASP A 77 23.29 -2.49 -0.16
C ASP A 77 23.20 -1.44 -1.28
N ALA A 78 24.36 -1.07 -1.84
CA ALA A 78 24.46 -0.03 -2.85
C ALA A 78 23.82 -0.41 -4.20
N GLU A 79 23.83 -1.70 -4.57
CA GLU A 79 23.14 -2.19 -5.76
C GLU A 79 21.63 -2.05 -5.59
N TRP A 80 21.10 -2.41 -4.42
CA TRP A 80 19.69 -2.25 -4.12
C TRP A 80 19.26 -0.78 -4.08
N ALA A 81 20.04 0.08 -3.44
CA ALA A 81 19.76 1.53 -3.44
C ALA A 81 19.72 2.10 -4.86
N ARG A 82 20.68 1.72 -5.72
CA ARG A 82 20.70 2.12 -7.14
C ARG A 82 19.48 1.58 -7.89
N ALA A 83 19.14 0.30 -7.71
CA ALA A 83 17.98 -0.32 -8.35
C ALA A 83 16.67 0.37 -7.96
N LEU A 84 16.50 0.71 -6.69
CA LEU A 84 15.31 1.40 -6.20
C LEU A 84 15.22 2.85 -6.70
N SER A 85 16.36 3.53 -6.84
CA SER A 85 16.42 4.85 -7.49
C SER A 85 15.94 4.78 -8.95
N LEU A 86 16.46 3.81 -9.72
CA LEU A 86 16.04 3.58 -11.11
C LEU A 86 14.54 3.27 -11.21
N LEU A 87 14.03 2.40 -10.33
CA LEU A 87 12.61 2.06 -10.28
C LEU A 87 11.75 3.25 -9.90
N THR A 88 12.18 4.09 -8.97
CA THR A 88 11.43 5.29 -8.57
C THR A 88 11.37 6.31 -9.71
N ALA A 89 12.49 6.52 -10.42
CA ALA A 89 12.52 7.37 -11.60
C ALA A 89 11.60 6.84 -12.73
N ALA A 90 11.62 5.53 -12.98
CA ALA A 90 10.72 4.91 -13.95
C ALA A 90 9.25 4.92 -13.49
N ALA A 91 8.97 4.81 -12.19
CA ALA A 91 7.64 4.93 -11.61
C ALA A 91 7.06 6.34 -11.75
N ALA A 92 7.91 7.35 -11.98
CA ALA A 92 7.50 8.72 -12.19
C ALA A 92 7.09 9.04 -13.65
N ALA A 93 7.43 8.17 -14.60
CA ALA A 93 7.19 8.36 -16.03
C ALA A 93 6.10 7.41 -16.54
N ASP A 94 5.04 7.95 -17.15
CA ASP A 94 3.85 7.18 -17.51
C ASP A 94 4.10 5.96 -18.40
N ALA A 95 5.04 6.07 -19.35
CA ALA A 95 5.38 5.00 -20.28
C ALA A 95 5.99 3.76 -19.59
N THR A 96 6.64 3.95 -18.45
CA THR A 96 7.36 2.91 -17.71
C THR A 96 6.80 2.65 -16.32
N ALA A 97 5.85 3.49 -15.87
CA ALA A 97 5.29 3.48 -14.52
C ALA A 97 4.71 2.11 -14.14
N PHE A 98 3.89 1.50 -14.99
CA PHE A 98 3.32 0.18 -14.71
C PHE A 98 4.39 -0.87 -14.40
N ALA A 99 5.45 -0.91 -15.22
CA ALA A 99 6.52 -1.89 -15.09
C ALA A 99 7.29 -1.66 -13.78
N ALA A 100 7.69 -0.42 -13.52
CA ALA A 100 8.41 -0.05 -12.31
C ALA A 100 7.60 -0.28 -11.03
N LEU A 101 6.32 0.12 -11.01
CA LEU A 101 5.42 -0.07 -9.88
C LEU A 101 5.12 -1.55 -9.62
N ASN A 102 5.08 -2.38 -10.66
CA ASN A 102 4.93 -3.83 -10.48
C ASN A 102 6.12 -4.45 -9.73
N LEU A 103 7.32 -3.91 -9.92
CA LEU A 103 8.51 -4.28 -9.16
C LEU A 103 8.46 -3.74 -7.73
N LEU A 104 8.17 -2.45 -7.59
CA LEU A 104 8.09 -1.78 -6.29
C LEU A 104 7.03 -2.39 -5.37
N ARG A 105 5.90 -2.90 -5.89
CA ARG A 105 4.90 -3.57 -5.04
C ARG A 105 5.43 -4.87 -4.44
N VAL A 106 6.32 -5.57 -5.16
CA VAL A 106 6.95 -6.79 -4.65
C VAL A 106 7.96 -6.41 -3.58
N VAL A 107 8.78 -5.38 -3.82
CA VAL A 107 9.71 -4.82 -2.82
C VAL A 107 8.94 -4.43 -1.55
N ALA A 108 7.86 -3.65 -1.66
CA ALA A 108 7.06 -3.21 -0.53
C ALA A 108 6.49 -4.37 0.32
N LEU A 109 6.21 -5.52 -0.32
CA LEU A 109 5.71 -6.71 0.35
C LEU A 109 6.82 -7.49 1.10
N ARG A 110 8.09 -7.34 0.70
CA ARG A 110 9.21 -8.06 1.33
C ARG A 110 9.65 -7.36 2.62
N ALA A 111 10.08 -8.16 3.60
CA ALA A 111 10.68 -7.63 4.82
C ALA A 111 11.90 -6.78 4.50
N GLY A 112 12.03 -5.62 5.15
CA GLY A 112 13.05 -4.61 4.86
C GLY A 112 12.80 -3.77 3.61
N GLY A 113 11.80 -4.11 2.79
CA GLY A 113 11.59 -3.45 1.50
C GLY A 113 10.99 -2.05 1.59
N ALA A 114 10.02 -1.82 2.49
CA ALA A 114 9.43 -0.49 2.65
C ALA A 114 10.45 0.58 3.10
N PRO A 115 11.30 0.34 4.13
CA PRO A 115 12.41 1.23 4.44
C PRO A 115 13.37 1.43 3.27
N ALA A 116 13.63 0.39 2.47
CA ALA A 116 14.53 0.46 1.34
C ALA A 116 14.00 1.35 0.19
N ILE A 117 12.69 1.29 -0.11
CA ILE A 117 12.05 2.19 -1.09
C ILE A 117 12.25 3.65 -0.67
N GLY A 118 12.12 3.92 0.63
CA GLY A 118 12.35 5.24 1.22
C GLY A 118 11.12 6.16 1.17
N ALA A 119 11.02 7.04 2.17
CA ALA A 119 9.87 7.92 2.35
C ALA A 119 9.62 8.84 1.15
N ALA A 120 10.68 9.50 0.63
CA ALA A 120 10.56 10.42 -0.50
C ALA A 120 10.02 9.75 -1.77
N ALA A 121 10.40 8.50 -2.04
CA ALA A 121 9.88 7.75 -3.18
C ALA A 121 8.39 7.44 -3.02
N LEU A 122 7.98 7.03 -1.81
CA LEU A 122 6.57 6.75 -1.49
C LEU A 122 5.70 8.01 -1.56
N GLU A 123 6.19 9.14 -1.04
CA GLU A 123 5.53 10.44 -1.17
C GLU A 123 5.38 10.84 -2.65
N GLY A 124 6.40 10.60 -3.47
CA GLY A 124 6.34 10.85 -4.91
C GLY A 124 5.30 9.99 -5.64
N ILE A 125 5.10 8.75 -5.23
CA ILE A 125 4.05 7.85 -5.73
C ILE A 125 2.67 8.33 -5.27
N ALA A 126 2.52 8.66 -3.98
CA ALA A 126 1.27 9.15 -3.41
C ALA A 126 0.84 10.49 -4.04
N THR A 127 1.77 11.42 -4.20
CA THR A 127 1.52 12.70 -4.88
C THR A 127 0.93 12.47 -6.28
N ARG A 128 1.50 11.53 -7.05
CA ARG A 128 1.02 11.19 -8.40
C ARG A 128 -0.34 10.50 -8.40
N LEU A 129 -0.65 9.71 -7.37
CA LEU A 129 -1.99 9.16 -7.16
C LEU A 129 -3.01 10.29 -6.97
N GLY A 130 -2.71 11.22 -6.06
CA GLY A 130 -3.57 12.36 -5.73
C GLY A 130 -3.81 13.29 -6.92
N SER A 131 -2.74 13.65 -7.64
CA SER A 131 -2.80 14.52 -8.83
C SER A 131 -3.32 13.84 -10.10
N ALA A 132 -3.75 12.57 -10.01
CA ALA A 132 -4.20 11.76 -11.14
C ALA A 132 -3.17 11.66 -12.28
N SER A 133 -1.88 11.71 -11.97
CA SER A 133 -0.80 11.67 -12.98
C SER A 133 -0.65 10.30 -13.61
N TYR A 134 -1.05 9.22 -12.93
CA TYR A 134 -1.07 7.89 -13.52
C TYR A 134 -2.26 7.71 -14.45
N THR A 135 -2.06 8.00 -15.74
CA THR A 135 -3.13 7.98 -16.74
C THR A 135 -3.57 6.57 -17.13
N SER A 136 -2.69 5.57 -16.97
CA SER A 136 -3.03 4.18 -17.28
C SER A 136 -3.64 3.45 -16.08
N ALA A 137 -4.76 2.76 -16.30
CA ALA A 137 -5.41 1.96 -15.27
C ALA A 137 -4.49 0.88 -14.67
N ALA A 138 -3.54 0.38 -15.46
CA ALA A 138 -2.56 -0.60 -15.01
C ALA A 138 -1.54 0.02 -14.04
N ALA A 139 -0.98 1.19 -14.37
CA ALA A 139 -0.06 1.90 -13.47
C ALA A 139 -0.77 2.33 -12.19
N LEU A 140 -1.98 2.86 -12.31
CA LEU A 140 -2.80 3.25 -11.17
C LEU A 140 -3.09 2.07 -10.22
N LEU A 141 -3.45 0.91 -10.76
CA LEU A 141 -3.66 -0.30 -9.97
C LEU A 141 -2.37 -0.73 -9.25
N MET A 142 -1.22 -0.68 -9.93
CA MET A 142 0.07 -1.01 -9.32
C MET A 142 0.49 0.00 -8.26
N ALA A 143 0.24 1.30 -8.44
CA ALA A 143 0.54 2.33 -7.44
C ALA A 143 -0.25 2.08 -6.14
N PHE A 144 -1.55 1.80 -6.23
CA PHE A 144 -2.31 1.39 -5.05
C PHE A 144 -1.81 0.08 -4.45
N ALA A 145 -1.36 -0.88 -5.27
CA ALA A 145 -0.78 -2.13 -4.79
C ALA A 145 0.52 -1.89 -4.00
N VAL A 146 1.38 -0.97 -4.44
CA VAL A 146 2.59 -0.57 -3.70
C VAL A 146 2.19 -0.10 -2.30
N VAL A 147 1.30 0.89 -2.21
CA VAL A 147 0.88 1.45 -0.91
C VAL A 147 0.18 0.40 -0.05
N SER A 148 -0.70 -0.41 -0.65
CA SER A 148 -1.38 -1.50 0.05
C SER A 148 -0.38 -2.51 0.65
N ASN A 149 0.69 -2.85 -0.08
CA ASN A 149 1.67 -3.83 0.38
C ASN A 149 2.56 -3.30 1.52
N LEU A 150 2.70 -1.98 1.68
CA LEU A 150 3.41 -1.39 2.82
C LEU A 150 2.80 -1.82 4.17
N PHE A 151 1.49 -2.05 4.22
CA PHE A 151 0.79 -2.47 5.43
C PHE A 151 1.13 -3.89 5.89
N ALA A 152 1.85 -4.68 5.09
CA ALA A 152 2.28 -6.02 5.45
C ALA A 152 3.29 -6.04 6.62
N HIS A 153 4.03 -4.94 6.84
CA HIS A 153 5.08 -4.84 7.86
C HIS A 153 4.94 -3.56 8.66
N GLU A 154 5.40 -3.57 9.91
CA GLU A 154 5.29 -2.41 10.82
C GLU A 154 5.96 -1.15 10.27
N ALA A 155 7.21 -1.26 9.80
CA ALA A 155 7.94 -0.13 9.25
C ALA A 155 7.27 0.45 7.98
N GLY A 156 6.71 -0.42 7.13
CA GLY A 156 5.98 0.02 5.94
C GLY A 156 4.66 0.69 6.29
N ARG A 157 3.93 0.14 7.27
CA ARG A 157 2.69 0.75 7.76
C ARG A 157 2.93 2.16 8.31
N ALA A 158 4.00 2.37 9.08
CA ALA A 158 4.34 3.71 9.58
C ALA A 158 4.53 4.72 8.43
N LEU A 159 5.22 4.32 7.35
CA LEU A 159 5.38 5.15 6.16
C LEU A 159 4.06 5.38 5.41
N ALA A 160 3.21 4.35 5.29
CA ALA A 160 1.92 4.46 4.62
C ALA A 160 0.95 5.41 5.35
N LEU A 161 1.02 5.43 6.69
CA LEU A 161 0.20 6.28 7.56
C LEU A 161 0.74 7.71 7.70
N ALA A 162 1.97 7.99 7.25
CA ALA A 162 2.49 9.35 7.21
C ALA A 162 1.57 10.23 6.34
N GLU A 163 1.26 11.44 6.81
CA GLU A 163 0.26 12.32 6.19
C GLU A 163 0.54 12.57 4.69
N ALA A 164 1.81 12.78 4.35
CA ALA A 164 2.27 13.01 2.97
C ALA A 164 2.02 11.82 2.02
N VAL A 165 1.83 10.61 2.55
CA VAL A 165 1.48 9.41 1.78
C VAL A 165 -0.02 9.14 1.89
N ALA A 166 -0.58 9.23 3.10
CA ALA A 166 -1.96 8.87 3.40
C ALA A 166 -2.98 9.77 2.70
N ALA A 167 -2.87 11.09 2.84
CA ALA A 167 -3.88 12.01 2.33
C ALA A 167 -4.05 11.91 0.80
N PRO A 168 -2.97 11.98 -0.02
CA PRO A 168 -3.09 11.84 -1.48
C PRO A 168 -3.60 10.46 -1.91
N THR A 169 -3.19 9.40 -1.20
CA THR A 169 -3.61 8.03 -1.53
C THR A 169 -5.10 7.81 -1.24
N VAL A 170 -5.59 8.29 -0.08
CA VAL A 170 -7.00 8.18 0.31
C VAL A 170 -7.87 8.98 -0.65
N GLU A 171 -7.48 10.21 -0.98
CA GLU A 171 -8.20 11.05 -1.94
C GLU A 171 -8.30 10.36 -3.31
N ALA A 172 -7.17 9.84 -3.82
CA ALA A 172 -7.15 9.10 -5.06
C ALA A 172 -8.04 7.85 -5.01
N ALA A 173 -7.99 7.07 -3.93
CA ALA A 173 -8.80 5.87 -3.79
C ALA A 173 -10.31 6.18 -3.78
N LEU A 174 -10.73 7.23 -3.07
CA LEU A 174 -12.12 7.68 -3.06
C LEU A 174 -12.60 8.15 -4.44
N ARG A 175 -11.74 8.85 -5.19
CA ARG A 175 -12.00 9.25 -6.58
C ARG A 175 -12.22 8.03 -7.47
N GLU A 176 -11.33 7.04 -7.40
CA GLU A 176 -11.37 5.85 -8.24
C GLU A 176 -12.49 4.87 -7.86
N LEU A 177 -12.95 4.88 -6.60
CA LEU A 177 -14.15 4.14 -6.21
C LEU A 177 -15.38 4.52 -7.05
N ARG A 178 -15.48 5.81 -7.41
CA ARG A 178 -16.61 6.39 -8.16
C ARG A 178 -16.44 6.26 -9.67
N ALA A 179 -15.21 6.32 -10.16
CA ALA A 179 -14.92 6.50 -11.60
C ALA A 179 -14.33 5.27 -12.31
N ALA A 180 -13.70 4.33 -11.60
CA ALA A 180 -12.82 3.35 -12.24
C ALA A 180 -13.50 2.06 -12.71
N LYS A 181 -12.82 1.34 -13.61
CA LYS A 181 -13.11 -0.06 -13.99
C LYS A 181 -12.98 -0.99 -12.76
N SER A 182 -13.62 -2.16 -12.80
CA SER A 182 -13.78 -3.04 -11.62
C SER A 182 -12.49 -3.32 -10.84
N ASN A 183 -11.38 -3.56 -11.54
CA ASN A 183 -10.12 -3.98 -10.88
C ASN A 183 -9.44 -2.84 -10.11
N VAL A 184 -9.41 -1.63 -10.68
CA VAL A 184 -8.86 -0.44 -10.00
C VAL A 184 -9.74 -0.11 -8.79
N ARG A 185 -11.06 -0.19 -8.95
CA ARG A 185 -12.02 0.01 -7.85
C ARG A 185 -11.80 -0.97 -6.70
N GLN A 186 -11.61 -2.24 -7.00
CA GLN A 186 -11.33 -3.26 -5.97
C GLN A 186 -10.03 -2.97 -5.23
N MET A 187 -8.97 -2.56 -5.93
CA MET A 187 -7.71 -2.20 -5.29
C MET A 187 -7.84 -0.91 -4.45
N ALA A 188 -8.54 0.10 -4.96
CA ALA A 188 -8.85 1.32 -4.21
C ALA A 188 -9.63 1.02 -2.92
N ALA A 189 -10.60 0.09 -2.98
CA ALA A 189 -11.29 -0.38 -1.79
C ALA A 189 -10.35 -1.10 -0.81
N ALA A 190 -9.43 -1.93 -1.31
CA ALA A 190 -8.47 -2.65 -0.49
C ALA A 190 -7.51 -1.70 0.25
N VAL A 191 -6.98 -0.67 -0.43
CA VAL A 191 -6.09 0.30 0.23
C VAL A 191 -6.84 1.11 1.29
N LEU A 192 -8.08 1.52 1.01
CA LEU A 192 -8.92 2.22 2.00
C LEU A 192 -9.24 1.34 3.20
N HIS A 193 -9.49 0.05 2.98
CA HIS A 193 -9.68 -0.91 4.06
C HIS A 193 -8.43 -0.99 4.94
N ASN A 194 -7.23 -1.06 4.36
CA ASN A 194 -5.99 -1.05 5.13
C ASN A 194 -5.85 0.25 5.94
N TYR A 195 -6.12 1.41 5.37
CA TYR A 195 -6.15 2.66 6.14
C TYR A 195 -7.17 2.61 7.28
N ALA A 196 -8.39 2.12 7.04
CA ALA A 196 -9.42 2.03 8.07
C ALA A 196 -9.07 1.08 9.23
N LEU A 197 -8.27 0.04 8.98
CA LEU A 197 -7.82 -0.89 10.02
C LEU A 197 -6.79 -0.26 10.97
N TYR A 198 -6.02 0.72 10.51
CA TYR A 198 -4.84 1.23 11.22
C TYR A 198 -4.88 2.73 11.51
N LEU A 199 -5.80 3.47 10.91
CA LEU A 199 -6.12 4.81 11.39
C LEU A 199 -6.77 4.63 12.77
N PRO A 200 -6.30 5.37 13.80
CA PRO A 200 -7.02 5.41 15.05
C PRO A 200 -8.46 5.85 14.74
N VAL A 201 -9.44 5.07 15.19
CA VAL A 201 -10.81 5.56 15.29
C VAL A 201 -10.73 6.68 16.32
N THR A 202 -10.50 7.91 15.86
CA THR A 202 -10.81 9.06 16.68
C THR A 202 -12.30 8.93 16.93
N ALA A 203 -12.65 8.69 18.20
CA ALA A 203 -14.03 8.70 18.65
C ALA A 203 -14.59 10.10 18.41
N ALA A 204 -15.06 10.33 17.19
CA ALA A 204 -15.84 11.48 16.77
C ALA A 204 -17.28 10.98 16.56
N ALA A 205 -17.88 10.51 17.65
CA ALA A 205 -19.31 10.22 17.80
C ALA A 205 -19.61 9.88 19.27
N ALA A 206 -19.57 10.91 20.10
CA ALA A 206 -20.33 11.07 21.33
C ALA A 206 -20.36 12.60 21.54
N ASP A 207 -21.19 13.33 20.81
CA ASP A 207 -22.60 13.57 21.16
C ASP A 207 -22.69 13.82 22.70
N GLY A 208 -22.84 15.05 23.20
CA GLY A 208 -23.62 16.14 22.65
C GLY A 208 -25.09 15.95 23.00
N ASP A 209 -25.40 15.87 24.30
CA ASP A 209 -26.70 16.12 24.94
C ASP A 209 -26.34 16.70 26.33
N GLY A 210 -26.77 17.92 26.69
CA GLY A 210 -27.97 18.11 27.53
C GLY A 210 -27.74 17.48 28.91
N ASP A 211 -27.51 18.18 30.01
CA ASP A 211 -28.41 19.18 30.56
C ASP A 211 -27.67 20.18 31.44
N GLY A 212 -28.03 21.45 31.28
CA GLY A 212 -27.87 22.42 32.35
C GLY A 212 -29.07 22.28 33.28
N ASP A 213 -28.84 21.74 34.47
CA ASP A 213 -29.73 21.96 35.59
C ASP A 213 -29.01 22.88 36.58
N GLY A 214 -29.51 24.10 36.62
CA GLY A 214 -29.28 24.99 37.74
C GLY A 214 -30.21 24.57 38.86
N ASP A 215 -29.65 24.31 40.04
CA ASP A 215 -30.41 24.34 41.28
C ASP A 215 -30.09 25.65 42.00
N GLY A 216 -31.03 26.58 41.86
CA GLY A 216 -31.28 27.64 42.82
C GLY A 216 -32.31 27.15 43.84
N ASP A 217 -32.11 27.64 45.06
CA ASP A 217 -32.88 27.48 46.32
C ASP A 217 -32.80 26.14 47.08
#